data_AF-A0A535TCF9-F1
#
_entry.id   AF-A0A535TCF9-F1
#
_cell.length_a   1.000
_cell.length_b   1.000
_cell.length_c   1.000
_cell.angle_alpha   90.00
_cell.angle_beta   90.00
_cell.angle_gamma   90.00
#
_symmetry.space_group_name_H-M   'P 1'
#
loop_
_entity.id
_entity.type
_entity.pdbx_description
1 polymer ?
#
loop_
_entity_poly.entity_id
_entity_poly.type
_entity_poly.pdbx_seq_one_letter_code
_entity_poly.pdbx_strand_id
1 'polypeptide(L)'
;MQMTALRQRLLTQLGHFPQRVPLTPTFGSMMDEGEYTRTLVTYVVEEGEHVSAWLLTPQAVTPPGGWPALLAIHQHAGQYDLGKSEPAGLGGNPMYAYGQEVCRRGYVVLCPDLLCFEERRSAKELPQVRKA
;
A
#
# COMPACT_ATOMS: atom_id res chain seq x y z
N MET A 1 13.32 -26.15 -3.12
CA MET A 1 13.15 -25.83 -1.68
C MET A 1 11.97 -26.60 -1.15
N GLN A 2 12.20 -27.61 -0.28
CA GLN A 2 11.09 -28.27 0.41
C GLN A 2 10.40 -27.23 1.32
N MET A 3 9.13 -26.98 1.07
CA MET A 3 8.29 -26.22 1.99
C MET A 3 8.24 -27.00 3.31
N THR A 4 8.60 -26.37 4.43
CA THR A 4 8.47 -27.01 5.74
C THR A 4 7.02 -27.41 5.95
N ALA A 5 6.77 -28.56 6.60
CA ALA A 5 5.40 -29.06 6.84
C ALA A 5 4.49 -28.01 7.51
N LEU A 6 5.07 -27.12 8.32
CA LEU A 6 4.38 -25.97 8.91
C LEU A 6 3.90 -24.97 7.83
N ARG A 7 4.77 -24.56 6.89
CA ARG A 7 4.41 -23.61 5.84
C ARG A 7 3.25 -24.14 4.99
N GLN A 8 3.30 -25.41 4.62
CA GLN A 8 2.23 -26.03 3.83
C GLN A 8 0.90 -26.00 4.58
N ARG A 9 0.90 -26.37 5.87
CA ARG A 9 -0.30 -26.33 6.70
C ARG A 9 -0.88 -24.93 6.81
N LEU A 10 -0.05 -23.90 7.04
CA LEU A 10 -0.51 -22.52 7.11
C LEU A 10 -1.19 -22.07 5.81
N LEU A 11 -0.57 -22.34 4.66
CA LEU A 11 -1.15 -21.96 3.37
C LEU A 11 -2.48 -22.67 3.10
N THR A 12 -2.61 -23.95 3.47
CA THR A 12 -3.88 -24.67 3.34
C THR A 12 -4.98 -24.08 4.23
N GLN A 13 -4.64 -23.59 5.44
CA GLN A 13 -5.61 -22.97 6.35
C GLN A 13 -6.04 -21.56 5.92
N LEU A 14 -5.24 -20.87 5.11
CA LEU A 14 -5.59 -19.56 4.54
C LEU A 14 -6.66 -19.65 3.44
N GLY A 15 -6.99 -20.87 2.98
CA GLY A 15 -8.02 -21.10 1.99
C GLY A 15 -7.51 -21.05 0.55
N HIS A 16 -8.41 -20.77 -0.39
CA HIS A 16 -8.08 -20.66 -1.80
C HIS A 16 -7.36 -19.33 -2.07
N PHE A 17 -6.19 -19.42 -2.68
CA PHE A 17 -5.48 -18.24 -3.17
C PHE A 17 -6.00 -17.88 -4.56
N PRO A 18 -6.14 -16.58 -4.86
CA PRO A 18 -6.60 -16.13 -6.17
C PRO A 18 -5.64 -16.55 -7.27
N GLN A 19 -6.14 -16.63 -8.50
CA GLN A 19 -5.31 -16.88 -9.66
C GLN A 19 -4.36 -15.70 -9.88
N ARG A 20 -3.06 -16.00 -10.06
CA ARG A 20 -2.08 -14.97 -10.39
C ARG A 20 -2.33 -14.43 -11.80
N VAL A 21 -2.43 -13.12 -11.89
CA VAL A 21 -2.54 -12.36 -13.15
C VAL A 21 -1.37 -11.36 -13.26
N PRO A 22 -1.04 -10.85 -14.46
CA PRO A 22 -0.02 -9.82 -14.60
C PRO A 22 -0.39 -8.54 -13.81
N LEU A 23 0.57 -8.00 -13.05
CA LEU A 23 0.34 -6.85 -12.15
C LEU A 23 -0.17 -5.58 -12.85
N THR A 24 0.21 -5.35 -14.11
CA THR A 24 -0.19 -4.19 -14.93
C THR A 24 -0.27 -2.85 -14.16
N PRO A 25 0.83 -2.42 -13.49
CA PRO A 25 0.79 -1.22 -12.67
C PRO A 25 0.63 0.03 -13.53
N THR A 26 -0.22 0.96 -13.07
CA THR A 26 -0.34 2.31 -13.62
C THR A 26 0.13 3.33 -12.60
N PHE A 27 0.85 4.34 -13.06
CA PHE A 27 1.46 5.37 -12.23
C PHE A 27 0.80 6.71 -12.52
N GLY A 28 0.35 7.39 -11.47
CA GLY A 28 -0.12 8.76 -11.54
C GLY A 28 1.02 9.77 -11.67
N SER A 29 0.68 11.05 -11.55
CA SER A 29 1.69 12.11 -11.48
C SER A 29 2.55 11.98 -10.23
N MET A 30 3.85 12.20 -10.40
CA MET A 30 4.80 12.28 -9.30
C MET A 30 4.65 13.63 -8.59
N MET A 31 4.56 13.58 -7.26
CA MET A 31 4.43 14.73 -6.38
C MET A 31 5.74 14.90 -5.61
N ASP A 32 6.28 16.11 -5.63
CA ASP A 32 7.48 16.47 -4.86
C ASP A 32 7.09 16.80 -3.41
N GLU A 33 7.65 16.07 -2.47
CA GLU A 33 7.42 16.23 -1.02
C GLU A 33 8.69 16.80 -0.32
N GLY A 34 9.64 17.33 -1.10
CA GLY A 34 10.90 17.93 -0.65
C GLY A 34 12.03 16.92 -0.41
N GLU A 35 11.81 15.91 0.43
CA GLU A 35 12.85 14.92 0.80
C GLU A 35 12.69 13.57 0.04
N TYR A 36 11.52 13.35 -0.52
CA TYR A 36 11.15 12.17 -1.29
C TYR A 36 10.12 12.58 -2.34
N THR A 37 9.80 11.69 -3.26
CA THR A 37 8.66 11.86 -4.18
C THR A 37 7.58 10.85 -3.85
N ARG A 38 6.33 11.23 -4.11
CA ARG A 38 5.17 10.37 -3.91
C ARG A 38 4.42 10.21 -5.23
N THR A 39 4.04 8.98 -5.54
CA THR A 39 3.26 8.65 -6.74
C THR A 39 2.13 7.71 -6.37
N LEU A 40 0.91 7.97 -6.86
CA LEU A 40 -0.20 7.01 -6.74
C LEU A 40 0.05 5.87 -7.73
N VAL A 41 -0.02 4.63 -7.26
CA VAL A 41 0.13 3.43 -8.08
C VAL A 41 -1.08 2.54 -7.89
N THR A 42 -1.66 2.08 -8.99
CA THR A 42 -2.71 1.06 -8.97
C THR A 42 -2.24 -0.19 -9.72
N TYR A 43 -2.54 -1.37 -9.19
CA TYR A 43 -2.10 -2.65 -9.78
C TYR A 43 -3.14 -3.75 -9.58
N VAL A 44 -3.17 -4.69 -10.52
CA VAL A 44 -4.10 -5.83 -10.52
C VAL A 44 -3.58 -6.91 -9.58
N VAL A 45 -4.46 -7.42 -8.71
CA VAL A 45 -4.14 -8.54 -7.78
C VAL A 45 -4.91 -9.82 -8.08
N GLU A 46 -6.05 -9.70 -8.76
CA GLU A 46 -6.89 -10.78 -9.27
C GLU A 46 -7.70 -10.23 -10.46
N GLU A 47 -8.31 -11.10 -11.27
CA GLU A 47 -9.23 -10.69 -12.32
C GLU A 47 -10.32 -9.74 -11.78
N GLY A 48 -10.35 -8.51 -12.31
CA GLY A 48 -11.29 -7.47 -11.90
C GLY A 48 -10.95 -6.73 -10.59
N GLU A 49 -9.86 -7.09 -9.91
CA GLU A 49 -9.52 -6.54 -8.59
C GLU A 49 -8.22 -5.74 -8.63
N HIS A 50 -8.30 -4.48 -8.17
CA HIS A 50 -7.19 -3.54 -8.17
C HIS A 50 -6.87 -3.03 -6.76
N VAL A 51 -5.60 -2.97 -6.42
CA VAL A 51 -5.11 -2.28 -5.21
C VAL A 51 -4.58 -0.91 -5.60
N SER A 52 -4.92 0.10 -4.80
CA SER A 52 -4.31 1.43 -4.84
C SER A 52 -3.28 1.57 -3.74
N ALA A 53 -2.16 2.22 -4.04
CA ALA A 53 -1.03 2.38 -3.12
C ALA A 53 -0.29 3.70 -3.35
N TRP A 54 0.24 4.28 -2.27
CA TRP A 54 1.26 5.32 -2.39
C TRP A 54 2.63 4.67 -2.53
N LEU A 55 3.37 5.07 -3.57
CA LEU A 55 4.79 4.75 -3.74
C LEU A 55 5.62 5.97 -3.34
N LEU A 56 6.41 5.82 -2.28
CA LEU A 56 7.35 6.83 -1.81
C LEU A 56 8.76 6.48 -2.26
N THR A 57 9.45 7.41 -2.92
CA THR A 57 10.79 7.20 -3.47
C THR A 57 11.76 8.27 -2.92
N PRO A 58 12.88 7.88 -2.30
CA PRO A 58 13.82 8.86 -1.73
C PRO A 58 14.41 9.80 -2.78
N GLN A 59 14.62 11.08 -2.45
CA GLN A 59 15.36 12.03 -3.28
C GLN A 59 16.87 11.98 -2.96
N ALA A 60 17.51 10.86 -3.30
CA ALA A 60 18.95 10.72 -3.17
C ALA A 60 19.53 9.92 -4.35
N VAL A 61 20.85 9.79 -4.40
CA VAL A 61 21.50 8.99 -5.44
C VAL A 61 21.18 7.52 -5.20
N THR A 62 20.54 6.88 -6.18
CA THR A 62 20.23 5.45 -6.12
C THR A 62 21.50 4.63 -5.91
N PRO A 63 21.57 3.78 -4.86
CA PRO A 63 22.76 2.98 -4.60
C PRO A 63 22.95 1.89 -5.68
N PRO A 64 24.18 1.36 -5.84
CA PRO A 64 24.43 0.20 -6.69
C PRO A 64 23.54 -0.97 -6.27
N GLY A 65 22.73 -1.50 -7.20
CA GLY A 65 21.75 -2.57 -6.92
C GLY A 65 20.34 -2.09 -6.59
N GLY A 66 20.10 -0.77 -6.53
CA GLY A 66 18.79 -0.18 -6.28
C GLY A 66 18.50 0.05 -4.80
N TRP A 67 17.47 0.86 -4.53
CA TRP A 67 17.02 1.14 -3.17
C TRP A 67 16.47 -0.11 -2.49
N PRO A 68 16.72 -0.32 -1.18
CA PRO A 68 15.95 -1.29 -0.42
C PRO A 68 14.47 -0.90 -0.43
N ALA A 69 13.59 -1.90 -0.43
CA ALA A 69 12.14 -1.69 -0.49
C ALA A 69 11.44 -2.13 0.81
N LEU A 70 10.41 -1.39 1.22
CA LEU A 70 9.56 -1.74 2.36
C LEU A 70 8.07 -1.68 1.97
N LEU A 71 7.29 -2.65 2.46
CA LEU A 71 5.83 -2.67 2.37
C LEU A 71 5.24 -2.16 3.69
N ALA A 72 4.58 -1.01 3.66
CA ALA A 72 4.02 -0.37 4.85
C ALA A 72 2.51 -0.63 4.93
N ILE A 73 2.13 -1.60 5.76
CA ILE A 73 0.75 -1.98 6.04
C ILE A 73 0.17 -1.09 7.16
N HIS A 74 -0.97 -0.46 6.88
CA HIS A 74 -1.68 0.37 7.86
C HIS A 74 -2.43 -0.49 8.89
N GLN A 75 -2.71 0.10 10.05
CA GLN A 75 -3.56 -0.53 11.07
C GLN A 75 -5.05 -0.39 10.71
N HIS A 76 -5.90 -1.08 11.46
CA HIS A 76 -7.35 -0.98 11.28
C HIS A 76 -7.96 0.21 12.05
N ALA A 77 -7.69 0.35 13.36
CA ALA A 77 -8.16 1.41 14.26
C ALA A 77 -9.67 1.80 14.21
N GLY A 78 -10.54 0.99 13.58
CA GLY A 78 -11.91 1.39 13.24
C GLY A 78 -12.05 2.53 12.22
N GLN A 79 -10.96 2.94 11.55
CA GLN A 79 -10.91 4.10 10.65
C GLN A 79 -10.82 3.68 9.18
N TYR A 80 -11.92 3.18 8.62
CA TYR A 80 -11.93 2.64 7.26
C TYR A 80 -11.66 3.67 6.16
N ASP A 81 -11.88 4.95 6.44
CA ASP A 81 -11.53 6.06 5.54
C ASP A 81 -10.03 6.32 5.43
N LEU A 82 -9.23 5.69 6.29
CA LEU A 82 -7.79 5.89 6.40
C LEU A 82 -7.07 4.56 6.14
N GLY A 83 -6.38 4.46 5.00
CA GLY A 83 -5.65 3.27 4.57
C GLY A 83 -4.19 3.61 4.29
N LYS A 84 -3.80 3.53 3.02
CA LYS A 84 -2.46 3.87 2.50
C LYS A 84 -1.97 5.24 2.93
N SER A 85 -2.89 6.18 3.15
CA SER A 85 -2.57 7.56 3.50
C SER A 85 -1.93 7.71 4.88
N GLU A 86 -2.23 6.85 5.87
CA GLU A 86 -1.63 6.92 7.21
C GLU A 86 -0.12 6.61 7.21
N PRO A 87 0.34 5.43 6.75
CA PRO A 87 1.78 5.15 6.70
C PRO A 87 2.53 6.06 5.74
N ALA A 88 1.85 6.67 4.76
CA ALA A 88 2.42 7.68 3.88
C ALA A 88 2.55 9.08 4.52
N GLY A 89 2.04 9.29 5.73
CA GLY A 89 2.12 10.56 6.45
C GLY A 89 1.16 11.63 5.92
N LEU A 90 0.09 11.24 5.23
CA LEU A 90 -0.88 12.15 4.61
C LEU A 90 -2.14 12.38 5.46
N GLY A 91 -2.27 11.68 6.58
CA GLY A 91 -3.40 11.78 7.50
C GLY A 91 -3.27 10.81 8.66
N GLY A 92 -4.24 10.83 9.56
CA GLY A 92 -4.27 9.92 10.71
C GLY A 92 -3.35 10.35 11.85
N ASN A 93 -2.88 9.36 12.63
CA ASN A 93 -2.00 9.62 13.76
C ASN A 93 -0.53 9.63 13.29
N PRO A 94 0.23 10.71 13.53
CA PRO A 94 1.63 10.83 13.09
C PRO A 94 2.56 9.69 13.56
N MET A 95 2.24 9.03 14.66
CA MET A 95 3.00 7.86 15.14
C MET A 95 2.99 6.69 14.15
N TYR A 96 1.99 6.62 13.26
CA TYR A 96 1.85 5.57 12.26
C TYR A 96 2.31 6.00 10.87
N ALA A 97 2.87 7.21 10.70
CA ALA A 97 3.49 7.68 9.45
C ALA A 97 4.88 7.05 9.18
N TYR A 98 5.06 5.78 9.56
CA TYR A 98 6.36 5.12 9.54
C TYR A 98 6.87 4.87 8.12
N GLY A 99 5.99 4.75 7.12
CA GLY A 99 6.39 4.62 5.73
C GLY A 99 7.10 5.87 5.21
N GLN A 100 6.59 7.05 5.56
CA GLN A 100 7.25 8.33 5.29
C GLN A 100 8.63 8.40 5.95
N GLU A 101 8.71 8.09 7.24
CA GLU A 101 9.96 8.15 8.00
C GLU A 101 11.02 7.18 7.46
N VAL A 102 10.62 5.97 7.08
CA VAL A 102 11.52 4.99 6.47
C VAL A 102 11.96 5.43 5.07
N CYS A 103 11.08 6.09 4.30
CA CYS A 103 11.44 6.63 3.00
C CYS A 103 12.54 7.70 3.10
N ARG A 104 12.40 8.64 4.05
CA ARG A 104 13.44 9.65 4.33
C ARG A 104 14.80 9.05 4.69
N ARG A 105 14.84 7.80 5.17
CA ARG A 105 16.07 7.06 5.50
C ARG A 105 16.65 6.27 4.33
N GLY A 106 16.11 6.43 3.12
CA GLY A 106 16.64 5.80 1.91
C GLY A 106 16.02 4.45 1.60
N TYR A 107 14.70 4.33 1.76
CA TYR A 107 13.95 3.15 1.31
C TYR A 107 12.88 3.57 0.31
N VAL A 108 12.67 2.76 -0.72
CA VAL A 108 11.44 2.86 -1.51
C VAL A 108 10.33 2.19 -0.71
N VAL A 109 9.23 2.90 -0.48
CA VAL A 109 8.14 2.41 0.38
C VAL A 109 6.84 2.33 -0.40
N LEU A 110 6.18 1.17 -0.36
CA LEU A 110 4.84 0.99 -0.89
C LEU A 110 3.84 0.93 0.27
N CYS A 111 2.88 1.83 0.27
CA CYS A 111 1.78 1.88 1.24
C CYS A 111 0.48 1.49 0.51
N PRO A 112 0.00 0.24 0.56
CA PRO A 112 -1.24 -0.17 -0.09
C PRO A 112 -2.46 0.04 0.82
N ASP A 113 -3.62 0.22 0.19
CA ASP A 113 -4.90 0.01 0.86
C ASP A 113 -5.14 -1.49 1.09
N LEU A 114 -5.46 -1.85 2.33
CA LEU A 114 -6.05 -3.16 2.61
C LEU A 114 -7.51 -3.21 2.13
N LEU A 115 -8.07 -4.41 2.05
CA LEU A 115 -9.47 -4.63 1.66
C LEU A 115 -10.41 -3.80 2.57
N CYS A 116 -11.36 -3.10 1.95
CA CYS A 116 -12.33 -2.21 2.60
C CYS A 116 -11.76 -0.88 3.17
N PHE A 117 -10.52 -0.50 2.86
CA PHE A 117 -9.94 0.77 3.31
C PHE A 117 -9.77 1.77 2.19
N GLU A 118 -9.99 3.04 2.53
CA GLU A 118 -9.78 4.22 1.69
C GLU A 118 -10.35 4.02 0.27
N GLU A 119 -9.53 3.86 -0.77
CA GLU A 119 -10.01 3.72 -2.15
C GLU A 119 -10.61 2.33 -2.45
N ARG A 120 -10.37 1.35 -1.58
CA ARG A 120 -10.93 -0.01 -1.66
C ARG A 120 -12.21 -0.18 -0.85
N ARG A 121 -12.84 0.92 -0.39
CA ARG A 121 -14.18 0.91 0.20
C ARG A 121 -15.24 0.69 -0.85
N SER A 122 -16.32 0.01 -0.47
CA SER A 122 -17.47 -0.11 -1.36
C SER A 122 -18.18 1.24 -1.50
N ALA A 123 -18.81 1.50 -2.65
CA ALA A 123 -19.60 2.73 -2.88
C ALA A 123 -20.73 2.93 -1.85
N LYS A 124 -21.20 1.85 -1.19
CA LYS A 124 -22.20 1.91 -0.13
C LYS A 124 -21.65 2.47 1.20
N GLU A 125 -20.34 2.45 1.37
CA GLU A 125 -19.66 2.87 2.60
C GLU A 125 -19.14 4.30 2.54
N LEU A 126 -19.12 4.95 1.38
CA LEU A 126 -18.80 6.38 1.27
C LEU A 126 -19.87 7.20 2.02
N PRO A 127 -19.49 8.30 2.72
CA PRO A 127 -20.46 9.18 3.35
C PRO A 127 -21.47 9.62 2.29
N GLN A 128 -22.74 9.22 2.46
CA GLN A 128 -23.79 9.76 1.61
C GLN A 128 -23.81 11.26 1.85
N VAL A 129 -23.51 12.04 0.81
CA VAL A 129 -23.68 13.50 0.84
C VAL A 129 -25.11 13.74 1.29
N ARG A 130 -25.30 14.22 2.52
CA ARG A 130 -26.62 14.65 2.98
C ARG A 130 -27.00 15.81 2.08
N LYS A 131 -27.96 15.58 1.17
CA LYS A 131 -28.59 16.68 0.44
C LYS A 131 -29.25 17.58 1.49
N ALA A 132 -28.83 18.84 1.53
CA ALA A 132 -29.48 19.90 2.29
C ALA A 132 -30.89 20.16 1.74
#